data_AF-A0A7G8EDN2-F1
#
_entry.id   AF-A0A7G8EDN2-F1
#
_cell.length_a   1.000
_cell.length_b   1.000
_cell.length_c   1.000
_cell.angle_alpha   90.00
_cell.angle_beta   90.00
_cell.angle_gamma   90.00
#
_symmetry.space_group_name_H-M   'P 1'
#
loop_
_entity.id
_entity.type
_entity.pdbx_description
1 polymer ?
#
loop_
_entity_poly.entity_id
_entity_poly.type
_entity_poly.pdbx_seq_one_letter_code
_entity_poly.pdbx_strand_id
1 'polypeptide(L)'
;MRQAAANRERGVSDSGDQNHPLEAIDRDTVDHLLACERPGDQEITDLARLFMRYEPFPGAASLRNDLDRVLTFWGLSREELNSKARALWSAGFRPGQSEADGVGSGFDAQQSDSP
;
A
#
# COMPACT_ATOMS: atom_id res chain seq x y z
N MET A 1 39.77 34.43 -26.16
CA MET A 1 38.61 34.93 -25.39
C MET A 1 37.33 34.54 -26.11
N ARG A 2 36.31 34.09 -25.34
CA ARG A 2 34.89 33.87 -25.71
C ARG A 2 34.54 32.57 -26.44
N GLN A 3 34.06 31.57 -25.69
CA GLN A 3 32.62 31.28 -25.50
C GLN A 3 32.48 29.95 -24.75
N ALA A 4 31.80 29.97 -23.61
CA ALA A 4 31.18 28.76 -23.05
C ALA A 4 29.75 29.17 -22.68
N ALA A 5 28.79 28.70 -23.48
CA ALA A 5 27.38 28.84 -23.20
C ALA A 5 27.05 27.98 -21.98
N ALA A 6 26.74 28.63 -20.86
CA ALA A 6 26.16 27.96 -19.70
C ALA A 6 24.73 27.57 -20.05
N ASN A 7 24.54 26.30 -20.40
CA ASN A 7 23.23 25.71 -20.59
C ASN A 7 22.49 25.72 -19.24
N ARG A 8 21.33 26.39 -19.23
CA ARG A 8 20.38 26.41 -18.12
C ARG A 8 19.81 25.00 -17.94
N GLU A 9 20.30 24.25 -16.97
CA GLU A 9 19.50 23.17 -16.39
C GLU A 9 18.57 23.80 -15.35
N ARG A 10 17.43 24.28 -15.87
CA ARG A 10 16.30 24.68 -15.05
C ARG A 10 15.72 23.37 -14.48
N GLY A 11 16.22 22.94 -13.32
CA GLY A 11 15.58 21.88 -12.55
C GLY A 11 14.12 22.27 -12.33
N VAL A 12 13.21 21.53 -12.95
CA VAL A 12 11.79 21.59 -12.61
C VAL A 12 11.70 21.14 -11.16
N SER A 13 11.41 22.07 -10.26
CA SER A 13 10.87 21.73 -8.95
C SER A 13 9.50 21.11 -9.23
N ASP A 14 9.47 19.78 -9.35
CA ASP A 14 8.20 19.04 -9.35
C ASP A 14 7.51 19.43 -8.04
N SER A 15 6.31 19.99 -8.16
CA SER A 15 5.56 20.52 -7.03
C SER A 15 5.20 19.31 -6.18
N GLY A 16 5.97 19.08 -5.10
CA GLY A 16 6.15 17.78 -4.44
C GLY A 16 4.96 17.21 -3.66
N ASP A 17 3.73 17.56 -4.04
CA ASP A 17 2.51 17.01 -3.50
C ASP A 17 1.65 16.43 -4.64
N GLN A 18 2.03 15.23 -5.09
CA GLN A 18 1.30 14.48 -6.11
C GLN A 18 0.05 13.84 -5.50
N ASN A 19 -1.01 13.71 -6.30
CA ASN A 19 -2.21 12.98 -5.90
C ASN A 19 -2.06 11.50 -6.29
N HIS A 20 -2.17 10.60 -5.32
CA HIS A 20 -2.05 9.16 -5.62
C HIS A 20 -3.34 8.67 -6.29
N PRO A 21 -3.30 7.92 -7.41
CA PRO A 21 -4.51 7.52 -8.14
C PRO A 21 -5.47 6.64 -7.32
N LEU A 22 -4.97 5.99 -6.26
CA LEU A 22 -5.77 5.16 -5.35
C LEU A 22 -6.18 5.89 -4.05
N GLU A 23 -5.82 7.17 -3.88
CA GLU A 23 -6.05 7.90 -2.62
C GLU A 23 -7.51 7.95 -2.21
N ALA A 24 -8.44 8.13 -3.16
CA ALA A 24 -9.86 8.15 -2.84
C ALA A 24 -10.33 6.81 -2.22
N ILE A 25 -9.90 5.68 -2.78
CA ILE A 25 -10.28 4.34 -2.29
C ILE A 25 -9.54 4.01 -0.99
N ASP A 26 -8.26 4.37 -0.91
CA ASP A 26 -7.46 4.14 0.29
C ASP A 26 -7.93 5.01 1.46
N ARG A 27 -8.54 6.18 1.21
CA ARG A 27 -9.16 7.01 2.24
C ARG A 27 -10.30 6.30 2.95
N ASP A 28 -11.18 5.62 2.20
CA ASP A 28 -12.26 4.83 2.80
C ASP A 28 -11.71 3.73 3.72
N THR A 29 -10.58 3.12 3.33
CA THR A 29 -9.88 2.14 4.17
C THR A 29 -9.32 2.81 5.42
N VAL A 30 -8.66 3.96 5.31
CA VAL A 30 -8.11 4.69 6.45
C VAL A 30 -9.19 5.13 7.43
N ASP A 31 -10.33 5.60 6.95
CA ASP A 31 -11.46 6.01 7.79
C ASP A 31 -12.02 4.82 8.57
N HIS A 32 -12.10 3.63 7.96
CA HIS A 32 -12.44 2.38 8.65
C HIS A 32 -11.40 2.02 9.72
N LEU A 33 -10.10 2.12 9.42
CA LEU A 33 -9.03 1.83 10.38
C LEU A 33 -9.07 2.79 11.58
N LEU A 34 -9.35 4.08 11.37
CA LEU A 34 -9.50 5.09 12.42
C LEU A 34 -10.71 4.85 13.32
N ALA A 35 -11.79 4.26 12.78
CA ALA A 35 -12.98 3.90 13.55
C ALA A 35 -12.85 2.56 14.28
N CYS A 36 -11.84 1.74 13.95
CA CYS A 36 -11.66 0.41 14.51
C CYS A 36 -10.90 0.47 15.86
N GLU A 37 -11.57 0.16 16.97
CA GLU A 37 -10.95 0.17 18.30
C GLU A 37 -9.93 -0.97 18.53
N ARG A 38 -10.15 -2.13 17.89
CA ARG A 38 -9.32 -3.32 18.05
C ARG A 38 -9.06 -3.97 16.69
N PRO A 39 -7.83 -3.89 16.15
CA PRO A 39 -7.56 -4.38 14.81
C PRO A 39 -7.61 -5.91 14.75
N GLY A 40 -8.31 -6.44 13.73
CA GLY A 40 -8.24 -7.83 13.32
C GLY A 40 -7.19 -8.06 12.23
N ASP A 41 -7.17 -9.29 11.68
CA ASP A 41 -6.18 -9.72 10.68
C ASP A 41 -6.24 -8.87 9.39
N GLN A 42 -7.45 -8.50 8.99
CA GLN A 42 -7.71 -7.64 7.83
C GLN A 42 -7.14 -6.24 8.07
N GLU A 43 -7.46 -5.60 9.19
CA GLU A 43 -7.00 -4.25 9.54
C GLU A 43 -5.48 -4.16 9.69
N ILE A 44 -4.84 -5.17 10.31
CA ILE A 44 -3.38 -5.26 10.40
C ILE A 44 -2.75 -5.33 9.02
N THR A 45 -3.33 -6.13 8.13
CA THR A 45 -2.78 -6.32 6.79
C THR A 45 -3.00 -5.09 5.91
N ASP A 46 -4.15 -4.44 6.01
CA ASP A 46 -4.46 -3.20 5.28
C ASP A 46 -3.58 -2.04 5.73
N LEU A 47 -3.41 -1.83 7.04
CA LEU A 47 -2.53 -0.79 7.54
C LEU A 47 -1.09 -1.01 7.05
N ALA A 48 -0.58 -2.25 7.14
CA ALA A 48 0.76 -2.57 6.64
C ALA A 48 0.92 -2.30 5.14
N ARG A 49 -0.06 -2.70 4.33
CA ARG A 49 -0.12 -2.47 2.88
C ARG A 49 -0.11 -0.97 2.54
N LEU A 50 -0.93 -0.18 3.24
CA LEU A 50 -1.05 1.26 2.98
C LEU A 50 0.24 2.00 3.27
N PHE A 51 0.92 1.70 4.38
CA PHE A 51 2.24 2.28 4.62
C PHE A 51 3.25 1.91 3.53
N MET A 52 3.30 0.64 3.09
CA MET A 52 4.22 0.26 2.00
C MET A 52 3.96 1.02 0.70
N ARG A 53 2.69 1.34 0.42
CA ARG A 53 2.27 2.10 -0.76
C ARG A 53 2.66 3.58 -0.66
N TYR A 54 2.42 4.19 0.49
CA TYR A 54 2.52 5.65 0.65
C TYR A 54 3.86 6.15 1.21
N GLU A 55 4.67 5.30 1.83
CA GLU A 55 5.99 5.66 2.37
C GLU A 55 6.94 6.27 1.31
N PRO A 56 7.13 5.66 0.11
CA PRO A 56 8.01 6.24 -0.90
C PRO A 56 7.32 7.29 -1.79
N PHE A 57 6.03 7.58 -1.58
CA PHE A 57 5.24 8.38 -2.52
C PHE A 57 5.36 9.89 -2.25
N PRO A 58 5.70 10.72 -3.26
CA PRO A 58 5.81 12.17 -3.10
C PRO A 58 4.43 12.85 -3.13
N GLY A 59 3.71 12.80 -2.00
CA GLY A 59 2.40 13.46 -1.81
C GLY A 59 1.53 12.77 -0.76
N ALA A 60 0.22 13.05 -0.71
CA ALA A 60 -0.72 12.39 0.22
C ALA A 60 -0.33 12.50 1.71
N ALA A 61 0.21 13.66 2.12
CA ALA A 61 0.69 13.87 3.48
C ALA A 61 -0.40 13.69 4.55
N SER A 62 -1.63 14.11 4.25
CA SER A 62 -2.77 13.92 5.15
C SER A 62 -3.05 12.43 5.40
N LEU A 63 -3.05 11.62 4.34
CA LEU A 63 -3.26 10.17 4.44
C LEU A 63 -2.18 9.52 5.29
N ARG A 64 -0.90 9.83 5.05
CA ARG A 64 0.20 9.30 5.87
C ARG A 64 0.07 9.66 7.35
N ASN A 65 -0.27 10.92 7.66
CA ASN A 65 -0.49 11.34 9.03
C ASN A 65 -1.62 10.56 9.70
N ASP A 66 -2.66 10.19 8.95
CA ASP A 66 -3.75 9.36 9.46
C ASP A 66 -3.31 7.91 9.69
N LEU A 67 -2.45 7.34 8.83
CA LEU A 67 -1.85 6.02 9.09
C LEU A 67 -1.03 6.01 10.40
N ASP A 68 -0.25 7.07 10.65
CA ASP A 68 0.51 7.22 11.91
C ASP A 68 -0.41 7.37 13.13
N ARG A 69 -1.56 8.04 12.97
CA ARG A 69 -2.58 8.12 14.02
C ARG A 69 -3.18 6.74 14.33
N VAL A 70 -3.45 5.92 13.32
CA VAL A 70 -3.93 4.55 13.53
C VAL A 70 -2.91 3.72 14.32
N LEU A 71 -1.62 3.77 13.97
CA LEU A 71 -0.56 3.10 14.75
C LEU A 71 -0.56 3.54 16.21
N THR A 72 -0.61 4.85 16.43
CA THR A 72 -0.61 5.45 17.77
C THR A 72 -1.84 5.01 18.56
N PHE A 73 -3.01 5.04 17.93
CA PHE A 73 -4.29 4.67 18.54
C PHE A 73 -4.32 3.19 18.95
N TRP A 74 -3.76 2.31 18.14
CA TRP A 74 -3.64 0.89 18.46
C TRP A 74 -2.45 0.53 19.35
N GLY A 75 -1.61 1.52 19.69
CA GLY A 75 -0.40 1.31 20.51
C GLY A 75 0.60 0.37 19.85
N LEU A 76 0.78 0.46 18.53
CA LEU A 76 1.71 -0.37 17.77
C LEU A 76 2.85 0.47 17.19
N SER A 77 4.06 -0.11 17.18
CA SER A 77 5.15 0.40 16.36
C SER A 77 5.04 -0.08 14.91
N ARG A 78 5.81 0.58 14.02
CA ARG A 78 5.93 0.18 12.62
C ARG A 78 6.50 -1.24 12.50
N GLU A 79 7.46 -1.60 13.35
CA GLU A 79 8.09 -2.92 13.39
C GLU A 79 7.11 -4.00 13.86
N GLU A 80 6.31 -3.71 14.90
CA GLU A 80 5.29 -4.63 15.42
C GLU A 80 4.20 -4.89 14.39
N LEU A 81 3.70 -3.83 13.73
CA LEU A 81 2.75 -3.95 12.63
C LEU A 81 3.28 -4.87 11.53
N ASN A 82 4.51 -4.62 11.08
CA ASN A 82 5.13 -5.42 10.03
C ASN A 82 5.36 -6.87 10.46
N SER A 83 5.74 -7.10 11.72
CA SER A 83 5.90 -8.45 12.29
C SER A 83 4.58 -9.21 12.31
N LYS A 84 3.50 -8.59 12.81
CA LYS A 84 2.16 -9.16 12.83
C LYS A 84 1.66 -9.48 11.42
N ALA A 85 1.80 -8.54 10.48
CA ALA A 85 1.40 -8.75 9.09
C ALA A 85 2.14 -9.95 8.46
N ARG A 86 3.47 -10.07 8.65
CA ARG A 86 4.22 -11.22 8.15
C ARG A 86 3.76 -12.54 8.79
N ALA A 87 3.48 -12.54 10.10
CA ALA A 87 2.97 -13.73 10.79
C ALA A 87 1.62 -14.20 10.20
N LEU A 88 0.70 -13.26 9.90
CA LEU A 88 -0.57 -13.57 9.23
C LEU A 88 -0.36 -14.19 7.85
N TRP A 89 0.53 -13.62 7.05
CA TRP A 89 0.88 -14.16 5.74
C TRP A 89 1.46 -15.57 5.82
N SER A 90 2.35 -15.81 6.78
CA SER A 90 2.92 -17.14 7.06
C SER A 90 1.88 -18.14 7.56
N ALA A 91 0.86 -17.69 8.29
CA ALA A 91 -0.26 -18.51 8.75
C ALA A 91 -1.30 -18.82 7.66
N GLY A 92 -1.16 -18.23 6.46
CA GLY A 92 -2.05 -18.47 5.33
C GLY A 92 -3.17 -17.45 5.17
N PHE A 93 -3.27 -16.43 6.04
CA PHE A 93 -4.25 -15.35 5.88
C PHE A 93 -3.99 -14.58 4.58
N ARG A 94 -5.06 -14.27 3.84
CA ARG A 94 -5.01 -13.47 2.62
C ARG A 94 -6.16 -12.48 2.62
N PRO A 95 -5.88 -11.17 2.49
CA PRO A 95 -6.93 -10.16 2.38
C PRO A 95 -7.90 -10.46 1.25
N GLY A 96 -9.20 -10.24 1.49
CA GLY A 96 -10.23 -10.37 0.45
C GLY A 96 -10.52 -11.80 -0.01
N GLN A 97 -9.95 -12.84 0.63
CA GLN A 97 -10.42 -14.22 0.40
C GLN A 97 -11.69 -14.47 1.20
N SER A 98 -12.81 -14.59 0.50
CA SER A 98 -14.01 -15.25 1.03
C SER A 98 -13.78 -16.76 1.06
N GLU A 99 -14.23 -17.48 2.10
CA GLU A 99 -14.13 -18.96 2.19
C GLU A 99 -14.75 -19.73 1.00
N ALA A 100 -15.48 -19.03 0.12
CA ALA A 100 -16.19 -19.59 -1.03
C ALA A 100 -15.34 -19.78 -2.29
N ASP A 101 -14.17 -19.15 -2.41
CA ASP A 101 -13.43 -19.13 -3.68
C ASP A 101 -12.29 -20.15 -3.70
N GLY A 102 -12.70 -21.42 -3.72
CA GLY A 102 -11.92 -22.52 -4.29
C GLY A 102 -11.74 -22.38 -5.80
N VAL A 103 -11.39 -21.20 -6.30
CA VAL A 103 -10.98 -21.02 -7.70
C VAL A 103 -9.54 -21.47 -7.84
N GLY A 104 -9.37 -22.79 -7.94
CA GLY A 104 -8.20 -23.34 -8.60
C GLY A 104 -8.12 -22.69 -9.98
N SER A 105 -7.00 -22.03 -10.27
CA SER A 105 -6.77 -21.42 -11.58
C SER A 105 -7.01 -22.47 -12.65
N GLY A 106 -8.11 -22.32 -13.40
CA GLY A 106 -8.40 -23.06 -14.62
C GLY A 106 -7.40 -22.69 -15.71
N PHE A 107 -6.14 -23.03 -15.50
CA PHE A 107 -5.11 -23.05 -16.51
C PHE A 107 -5.04 -24.48 -17.06
N ASP A 108 -5.99 -24.83 -17.91
CA ASP A 108 -5.91 -26.02 -18.76
C ASP A 108 -5.25 -25.62 -20.09
N ALA A 109 -3.92 -25.54 -20.10
CA ALA A 109 -3.17 -25.45 -21.36
C ALA A 109 -3.07 -26.86 -21.99
N GLN A 110 -4.19 -27.42 -22.45
CA GLN A 110 -4.16 -28.60 -23.32
C GLN A 110 -3.80 -28.16 -24.74
N GLN A 111 -2.50 -28.06 -25.01
CA GLN A 111 -2.00 -27.98 -26.38
C GLN A 111 -2.22 -29.35 -27.04
N SER A 112 -3.35 -29.49 -27.71
CA SER A 112 -3.67 -30.66 -28.52
C SER A 112 -3.08 -30.45 -29.91
N ASP A 113 -1.78 -30.73 -30.08
CA ASP A 113 -1.21 -30.83 -31.41
C ASP A 113 -1.70 -32.16 -32.01
N SER A 114 -2.59 -32.08 -33.00
CA SER A 114 -3.07 -33.23 -33.76
C SER A 114 -2.10 -33.51 -34.92
N PRO A 115 -1.94 -34.78 -35.33
CA PRO A 115 -0.74 -35.33 -35.99
C PRO A 115 -0.45 -34.81 -37.40
#